data_AF-A0A3D0DVF9-F1
#
_entry.id   AF-A0A3D0DVF9-F1
#
_cell.length_a   1.000
_cell.length_b   1.000
_cell.length_c   1.000
_cell.angle_alpha   90.00
_cell.angle_beta   90.00
_cell.angle_gamma   90.00
#
_symmetry.space_group_name_H-M   'P 1'
#
loop_
_entity.id
_entity.type
_entity.pdbx_description
1 polymer ?
#
loop_
_entity_poly.entity_id
_entity_poly.type
_entity_poly.pdbx_seq_one_letter_code
_entity_poly.pdbx_strand_id
1 'polypeptide(L)' 'AATVERLRALVKAAGLPTVAPDLGVERWIELMEVDKKNEGGAIKFILLEPLGSPSIASVPEEALRATLAACVVDGRA' A
#
# COMPACT_ATOMS: atom_id res chain seq x y z
N ALA A 1 -7.96 -0.76 12.34
CA ALA A 1 -8.01 -2.24 12.21
C ALA A 1 -9.28 -2.73 11.50
N ALA A 2 -10.49 -2.46 12.00
CA ALA A 2 -11.74 -3.03 11.43
C ALA A 2 -11.95 -2.78 9.92
N THR A 3 -11.66 -1.57 9.42
CA THR A 3 -11.77 -1.25 7.98
C THR A 3 -10.81 -2.08 7.12
N VAL A 4 -9.59 -2.31 7.59
CA VAL A 4 -8.57 -3.11 6.88
C VAL A 4 -9.05 -4.56 6.75
N GLU A 5 -9.53 -5.16 7.84
CA GLU A 5 -10.06 -6.53 7.82
C GLU A 5 -11.27 -6.68 6.90
N ARG A 6 -12.19 -5.70 6.94
CA ARG A 6 -13.35 -5.67 6.05
C ARG A 6 -12.94 -5.61 4.58
N LEU A 7 -11.93 -4.80 4.24
CA LEU A 7 -11.41 -4.70 2.87
C LEU A 7 -10.70 -6.00 2.45
N ARG A 8 -9.85 -6.57 3.30
CA ARG A 8 -9.18 -7.85 3.02
C ARG A 8 -10.20 -8.97 2.78
N ALA A 9 -11.23 -9.07 3.61
CA ALA A 9 -12.29 -10.05 3.45
C ALA A 9 -13.05 -9.88 2.13
N LEU A 10 -13.37 -8.63 1.75
CA LEU A 10 -14.05 -8.32 0.49
C LEU A 10 -13.20 -8.68 -0.73
N VAL A 11 -11.92 -8.27 -0.74
CA VAL A 11 -10.97 -8.56 -1.83
C VAL A 11 -10.78 -10.07 -1.98
N LYS A 12 -10.65 -10.80 -0.86
CA LYS A 12 -10.56 -12.27 -0.86
C LYS A 12 -11.84 -12.93 -1.39
N ALA A 13 -13.01 -12.43 -1.00
CA ALA A 13 -14.30 -12.95 -1.50
C ALA A 13 -14.47 -12.75 -3.01
N ALA A 14 -13.82 -11.73 -3.58
CA ALA A 14 -13.75 -11.51 -5.03
C ALA A 14 -12.69 -12.38 -5.75
N GLY A 15 -11.97 -13.25 -5.03
CA GLY A 15 -10.93 -14.11 -5.61
C GLY A 15 -9.63 -13.38 -5.94
N LEU A 16 -9.40 -12.19 -5.38
CA LEU A 16 -8.22 -11.37 -5.63
C LEU A 16 -7.16 -11.55 -4.52
N PRO A 17 -5.85 -11.35 -4.83
CA PRO A 17 -4.80 -11.41 -3.83
C PRO A 17 -4.90 -10.24 -2.84
N THR A 18 -4.65 -10.53 -1.56
CA THR A 18 -4.62 -9.53 -0.47
C THR A 18 -3.21 -9.24 0.05
N VAL A 19 -2.21 -9.79 -0.63
CA VAL A 19 -0.78 -9.67 -0.33
C VAL A 19 -0.04 -9.44 -1.63
N ALA A 20 1.01 -8.63 -1.57
CA ALA A 20 1.87 -8.33 -2.70
C ALA A 20 2.98 -9.38 -2.85
N PRO A 21 3.52 -9.61 -4.05
CA PRO A 21 4.78 -10.34 -4.18
C PRO A 21 5.91 -9.57 -3.50
N ASP A 22 6.86 -10.30 -2.92
CA ASP A 22 8.09 -9.69 -2.41
C ASP A 22 9.04 -9.31 -3.56
N LEU A 23 9.03 -8.02 -3.91
CA LEU A 23 9.97 -7.41 -4.86
C LEU A 23 11.19 -6.78 -4.16
N GLY A 24 11.19 -6.75 -2.82
CA GLY A 24 12.06 -5.90 -2.01
C GLY A 24 11.51 -4.49 -1.80
N VAL A 25 11.72 -3.95 -0.59
CA VAL A 25 11.22 -2.63 -0.17
C VAL A 25 11.72 -1.50 -1.08
N GLU A 26 13.01 -1.49 -1.41
CA GLU A 26 13.61 -0.46 -2.28
C GLU A 26 12.98 -0.48 -3.68
N ARG A 27 12.73 -1.67 -4.24
CA ARG A 27 12.12 -1.80 -5.56
C ARG A 27 10.69 -1.29 -5.58
N TRP A 28 9.94 -1.54 -4.51
CA TRP A 28 8.59 -0.97 -4.36
C TRP A 28 8.62 0.56 -4.29
N ILE A 29 9.54 1.15 -3.53
CA ILE A 29 9.68 2.61 -3.40
C ILE A 29 10.06 3.23 -4.75
N GLU A 30 11.07 2.69 -5.45
CA GLU A 30 11.49 3.14 -6.77
C GLU A 30 10.31 3.18 -7.76
N LEU A 31 9.46 2.14 -7.76
CA LEU A 31 8.27 2.07 -8.61
C LEU A 31 7.20 3.10 -8.22
N MET A 32 7.07 3.43 -6.94
CA MET A 32 6.12 4.44 -6.44
C MET A 32 6.56 5.88 -6.75
N GLU A 33 7.87 6.14 -6.81
CA GLU A 33 8.42 7.47 -7.13
C GLU A 33 8.11 7.95 -8.55
N VAL A 34 7.81 7.03 -9.47
CA VAL A 34 7.46 7.33 -10.87
C VAL A 34 5.96 7.66 -11.05
N ASP A 35 5.14 7.53 -9.99
CA ASP A 35 3.72 7.86 -10.07
C ASP A 35 3.49 9.37 -10.30
N LYS A 36 2.52 9.70 -11.17
CA LYS A 36 2.25 11.07 -11.63
C LYS A 36 1.74 12.02 -10.53
N LYS A 37 1.51 11.54 -9.30
CA LYS A 37 1.01 12.33 -8.16
C LYS A 37 2.14 12.93 -7.29
N ASN A 38 3.39 12.75 -7.68
CA ASN A 38 4.54 13.20 -6.90
C ASN A 38 4.89 14.66 -7.25
N GLU A 39 4.28 15.61 -6.55
CA GLU A 39 4.73 17.01 -6.56
C GLU A 39 5.93 17.17 -5.62
N GLY A 40 7.06 17.64 -6.14
CA GLY A 40 8.26 17.95 -5.34
C GLY A 40 9.07 16.74 -4.86
N GLY A 41 8.89 15.57 -5.47
CA GLY A 41 9.70 14.36 -5.18
C GLY A 41 9.24 13.53 -3.98
N ALA A 42 8.12 13.89 -3.34
CA ALA A 42 7.54 13.11 -2.25
C ALA A 42 6.37 12.25 -2.73
N ILE A 43 6.36 10.96 -2.38
CA ILE A 43 5.27 10.04 -2.73
C ILE A 43 3.96 10.51 -2.08
N LYS A 44 2.89 10.59 -2.88
CA LYS A 44 1.53 10.89 -2.41
C LYS A 44 0.67 9.64 -2.38
N PHE A 45 0.06 9.38 -1.23
CA PHE A 45 -0.83 8.25 -1.00
C PHE A 45 -2.27 8.71 -0.96
N ILE A 46 -3.17 7.84 -1.41
CA ILE A 46 -4.60 7.92 -1.08
C ILE A 46 -4.79 7.14 0.21
N LEU A 47 -5.11 7.84 1.30
CA LEU A 47 -5.42 7.24 2.60
C LEU A 47 -6.94 7.14 2.77
N LEU A 48 -7.41 6.06 3.39
CA LEU A 48 -8.83 5.84 3.65
C LEU A 48 -9.17 6.24 5.08
N GLU A 49 -9.83 7.39 5.24
CA GLU A 49 -10.13 7.97 6.56
C GLU A 49 -11.47 8.74 6.56
N PRO A 50 -12.59 8.14 6.99
CA PRO A 50 -12.96 6.71 7.06
C PRO A 50 -13.26 6.11 5.67
N LEU A 51 -13.80 4.88 5.62
CA LEU A 51 -14.22 4.26 4.37
C LEU A 51 -15.26 5.14 3.65
N GLY A 52 -14.98 5.51 2.39
CA GLY A 52 -15.81 6.44 1.61
C GLY A 52 -15.33 7.89 1.65
N SER A 53 -14.29 8.20 2.42
CA SER A 53 -13.70 9.53 2.54
C SER A 53 -12.19 9.47 2.34
N PRO A 54 -11.70 9.43 1.08
CA PRO A 54 -10.27 9.39 0.81
C PRO A 54 -9.63 10.76 1.02
N SER A 55 -8.41 10.77 1.55
CA SER A 55 -7.54 11.96 1.61
C SER A 55 -6.24 11.70 0.84
N ILE A 56 -5.62 12.76 0.33
CA ILE A 56 -4.30 12.69 -0.32
C ILE A 56 -3.27 13.25 0.65
N ALA A 57 -2.27 12.45 1.00
CA ALA A 57 -1.24 12.84 1.96
C ALA A 57 0.12 12.25 1.60
N SER A 58 1.19 12.91 2.06
CA SER A 58 2.49 12.25 2.21
C SER A 58 2.53 11.53 3.56
N VAL A 59 3.32 10.47 3.65
CA VAL A 59 3.49 9.68 4.88
C VAL A 59 4.97 9.64 5.28
N PRO A 60 5.29 9.41 6.57
CA PRO A 60 6.67 9.16 6.99
C PRO A 60 7.24 7.92 6.29
N GLU A 61 8.50 7.99 5.86
CA GLU A 61 9.18 6.89 5.16
C GLU A 61 9.19 5.60 5.99
N GLU A 62 9.39 5.70 7.31
CA GLU A 62 9.34 4.57 8.23
C GLU A 62 8.00 3.83 8.18
N ALA A 63 6.89 4.58 8.13
CA ALA A 63 5.55 3.99 8.03
C ALA A 63 5.32 3.29 6.68
N LEU A 64 5.84 3.86 5.59
CA LEU A 64 5.82 3.22 4.28
C LEU A 64 6.60 1.90 4.28
N ARG A 65 7.84 1.92 4.79
CA ARG A 65 8.71 0.74 4.87
C ARG A 65 8.08 -0.36 5.72
N ALA A 66 7.53 -0.02 6.88
CA ALA A 66 6.83 -0.97 7.75
C ALA A 66 5.60 -1.57 7.07
N THR A 67 4.85 -0.75 6.31
CA THR A 67 3.65 -1.22 5.58
C THR A 67 4.01 -2.20 4.47
N LEU A 68 5.07 -1.92 3.69
CA LEU A 68 5.55 -2.81 2.64
C LEU A 68 6.00 -4.15 3.23
N ALA A 69 6.82 -4.12 4.28
CA ALA A 69 7.28 -5.34 4.96
C ALA A 69 6.13 -6.19 5.53
N ALA A 70 5.07 -5.56 6.03
CA ALA A 70 3.90 -6.26 6.58
C ALA A 70 2.94 -6.82 5.51
N CYS A 71 3.08 -6.44 4.23
CA CYS A 71 2.10 -6.74 3.18
C CYS A 71 2.63 -7.59 2.02
N VAL A 72 3.88 -8.04 2.07
CA VAL A 72 4.46 -8.93 1.05
C VAL A 72 4.39 -10.41 1.47
N VAL A 73 4.36 -11.29 0.49
CA VAL A 73 4.61 -12.73 0.66
C VAL A 73 5.77 -13.16 -0.20
N ASP A 74 6.59 -14.08 0.33
CA ASP A 74 7.69 -14.70 -0.40
C ASP A 74 7.15 -15.35 -1.69
N GLY A 75 7.72 -14.99 -2.82
CA GLY A 75 7.31 -15.45 -4.16
C GLY A 75 7.58 -16.94 -4.46
N ARG A 76 7.77 -17.77 -3.42
CA ARG A 76 7.97 -19.23 -3.51
C ARG A 76 6.72 -19.99 -3.07
N ALA A 77 5.56 -19.60 -3.59
CA ALA A 77 4.31 -20.37 -3.47
C ALA A 77 3.95 -20.97 -4.83
#